data_AF-A0A7R7JAD1-F1
#
_entry.id   AF-A0A7R7JAD1-F1
#
_cell.length_a   1.000
_cell.length_b   1.000
_cell.length_c   1.000
_cell.angle_alpha   90.00
_cell.angle_beta   90.00
_cell.angle_gamma   90.00
#
_symmetry.space_group_name_H-M   'P 1'
#
loop_
_entity.id
_entity.type
_entity.pdbx_description
1 polymer ?
#
loop_
_entity_poly.entity_id
_entity_poly.type
_entity_poly.pdbx_seq_one_letter_code
_entity_poly.pdbx_strand_id
1 'polypeptide(L)'
;MDIRVIGWRNDSYFNSMPEMQSYGNGWQSILKCSTCSQHWLVDHFDKVQSLFAVKIDSPTDVSKDHLLRKHVSALLKKYNGYSTNNCQFADCNELALKGKAFCPRCLITKQGVYE
;
A
#
# COMPACT_ATOMS: atom_id res chain seq x y z
N MET A 1 8.70 -3.31 -11.64
CA MET A 1 8.59 -3.04 -10.19
C MET A 1 7.11 -3.01 -9.87
N ASP A 2 6.60 -3.95 -9.09
CA ASP A 2 5.14 -4.15 -8.93
C ASP A 2 4.54 -3.33 -7.78
N ILE A 3 5.40 -2.91 -6.85
CA ILE A 3 5.04 -2.03 -5.75
C ILE A 3 6.00 -0.85 -5.74
N ARG A 4 5.45 0.34 -5.60
CA ARG A 4 6.17 1.59 -5.43
C ARG A 4 5.71 2.25 -4.14
N VAL A 5 6.65 2.48 -3.23
CA VAL A 5 6.43 3.26 -2.00
C VAL A 5 7.21 4.54 -2.17
N ILE A 6 6.52 5.65 -2.39
CA ILE A 6 7.14 6.93 -2.72
C ILE A 6 6.47 8.06 -1.96
N GLY A 7 7.28 8.93 -1.37
CA GLY A 7 6.92 10.32 -1.08
C GLY A 7 5.55 10.59 -0.45
N TRP A 8 5.06 11.79 -0.72
CA TRP A 8 3.83 12.40 -0.17
C TRP A 8 2.76 12.44 -1.26
N ARG A 9 1.49 12.68 -0.92
CA ARG A 9 0.33 12.75 -1.84
C ARG A 9 0.56 13.50 -3.16
N ASN A 10 1.48 14.46 -3.19
CA ASN A 10 1.79 15.28 -4.37
C ASN A 10 3.00 14.75 -5.19
N ASP A 11 3.35 13.47 -5.08
CA ASP A 11 4.46 12.90 -5.84
C ASP A 11 4.24 13.12 -7.35
N SER A 12 5.18 13.83 -7.96
CA SER A 12 5.13 14.20 -9.39
C SER A 12 4.93 12.99 -10.32
N TYR A 13 5.34 11.80 -9.88
CA TYR A 13 5.21 10.57 -10.65
C TYR A 13 3.74 10.19 -10.92
N PHE A 14 2.86 10.44 -9.95
CA PHE A 14 1.44 10.12 -10.07
C PHE A 14 0.59 11.30 -10.53
N ASN A 15 1.04 12.54 -10.34
CA ASN A 15 0.31 13.74 -10.77
C ASN A 15 0.03 13.79 -12.28
N SER A 16 0.88 13.15 -13.10
CA SER A 16 0.70 13.11 -14.56
C SER A 16 -0.17 11.93 -15.04
N MET A 17 -0.62 11.06 -14.14
CA MET A 17 -1.42 9.90 -14.51
C MET A 17 -2.91 10.21 -14.32
N PRO A 18 -3.75 10.05 -15.35
CA PRO A 18 -5.19 10.23 -15.21
C PRO A 18 -5.79 9.25 -14.19
N GLU A 19 -6.61 9.81 -13.30
CA GLU A 19 -7.45 9.03 -12.38
C GLU A 19 -8.63 8.41 -13.14
N MET A 20 -8.77 7.09 -13.03
CA MET A 20 -9.87 6.34 -13.63
C MET A 20 -11.03 6.14 -12.66
N GLN A 21 -10.72 5.89 -11.39
CA GLN A 21 -11.70 5.57 -10.36
C GLN A 21 -11.17 5.93 -8.98
N SER A 22 -12.07 6.35 -8.10
CA SER A 22 -11.79 6.72 -6.72
C SER A 22 -12.62 5.87 -5.75
N TYR A 23 -12.04 5.46 -4.63
CA TYR A 23 -12.66 4.63 -3.60
C TYR A 23 -12.44 5.23 -2.21
N GLY A 24 -13.23 4.75 -1.22
CA GLY A 24 -13.03 5.07 0.19
C GLY A 24 -13.05 6.58 0.45
N ASN A 25 -14.00 7.31 -0.14
CA ASN A 25 -14.13 8.78 -0.04
C ASN A 25 -12.93 9.58 -0.60
N GLY A 26 -12.22 9.03 -1.59
CA GLY A 26 -11.11 9.74 -2.25
C GLY A 26 -9.73 9.42 -1.68
N TRP A 27 -9.65 8.38 -0.85
CA TRP A 27 -8.44 7.99 -0.12
C TRP A 27 -7.66 6.96 -0.91
N GLN A 28 -8.29 6.31 -1.89
CA GLN A 28 -7.64 5.40 -2.82
C GLN A 28 -8.10 5.72 -4.23
N SER A 29 -7.18 5.68 -5.20
CA SER A 29 -7.56 5.84 -6.60
C SER A 29 -6.77 4.96 -7.55
N ILE A 30 -7.42 4.57 -8.64
CA ILE A 30 -6.81 3.85 -9.74
C ILE A 30 -6.33 4.88 -10.75
N LEU A 31 -5.02 4.88 -10.99
CA LEU A 31 -4.38 5.70 -12.00
C LEU A 31 -3.95 4.84 -13.19
N LYS A 32 -4.05 5.38 -14.40
CA LYS A 32 -3.52 4.73 -15.60
C LYS A 32 -2.32 5.49 -16.12
N CYS A 33 -1.18 4.81 -16.25
CA CYS A 33 -0.01 5.41 -16.89
C CYS A 33 -0.31 5.68 -18.36
N SER A 34 -0.18 6.93 -18.80
CA SER A 34 -0.42 7.34 -20.19
C SER A 34 0.61 6.78 -21.18
N THR A 35 1.83 6.46 -20.73
CA THR A 35 2.90 5.94 -21.59
C THR A 35 2.79 4.43 -21.82
N CYS A 36 2.58 3.65 -20.76
CA CYS A 36 2.61 2.18 -20.83
C CYS A 36 1.26 1.51 -20.60
N SER A 37 0.19 2.29 -20.41
CA SER A 37 -1.18 1.83 -20.13
C SER A 37 -1.34 0.95 -18.88
N GLN A 38 -0.33 0.89 -18.01
CA GLN A 38 -0.40 0.13 -16.76
C GLN A 38 -1.33 0.80 -15.75
N HIS A 39 -2.09 -0.02 -15.02
CA HIS A 39 -2.96 0.45 -13.94
C HIS A 39 -2.23 0.37 -12.60
N TRP A 40 -2.43 1.40 -11.78
CA TRP A 40 -1.87 1.52 -10.44
C TRP A 40 -3.01 1.80 -9.49
N LEU A 41 -3.18 1.00 -8.44
CA LEU A 41 -3.91 1.49 -7.28
C LEU A 41 -2.95 2.27 -6.40
N VAL A 42 -3.37 3.47 -6.05
CA VAL A 42 -2.62 4.44 -5.28
C VAL A 42 -3.40 4.79 -4.02
N ASP A 43 -2.74 4.70 -2.87
CA ASP A 43 -3.31 5.00 -1.55
C ASP A 43 -2.87 6.39 -1.07
N HIS A 44 -3.84 7.29 -0.98
CA HIS A 44 -3.71 8.70 -0.63
C HIS A 44 -4.15 9.01 0.81
N PHE A 45 -4.30 7.98 1.66
CA PHE A 45 -4.91 8.06 3.00
C PHE A 45 -4.52 9.30 3.81
N ASP A 46 -3.22 9.63 3.85
CA ASP A 46 -2.74 10.78 4.62
C ASP A 46 -1.65 11.54 3.87
N LYS A 47 -1.76 12.87 3.91
CA LYS A 47 -0.75 13.78 3.35
C LYS A 47 0.60 13.55 4.01
N VAL A 48 0.65 13.20 5.30
CA VAL A 48 1.90 13.00 6.04
C VAL A 48 2.53 11.61 5.90
N GLN A 49 1.88 10.71 5.17
CA GLN A 49 2.34 9.34 5.05
C GLN A 49 2.93 9.02 3.68
N SER A 50 3.78 7.99 3.68
CA SER A 50 4.37 7.48 2.46
C SER A 50 3.28 6.93 1.54
N LEU A 51 3.21 7.46 0.33
CA LEU A 51 2.26 7.03 -0.67
C LEU A 51 2.57 5.58 -1.08
N PHE A 52 1.57 4.71 -0.97
CA PHE A 52 1.68 3.33 -1.41
C PHE A 52 0.97 3.15 -2.75
N ALA A 53 1.69 2.61 -3.73
CA ALA A 53 1.13 2.29 -5.02
C ALA A 53 1.48 0.87 -5.44
N VAL A 54 0.48 0.15 -5.94
CA VAL A 54 0.63 -1.20 -6.46
C VAL A 54 0.12 -1.27 -7.89
N LYS A 55 0.88 -1.94 -8.76
CA LYS A 55 0.44 -2.25 -10.11
C LYS A 55 -0.66 -3.32 -10.07
N ILE A 56 -1.77 -3.06 -10.74
CA ILE A 56 -2.91 -3.98 -10.88
C ILE A 56 -3.12 -4.34 -12.35
N ASP A 57 -3.61 -5.56 -12.60
CA ASP A 57 -3.82 -6.04 -13.97
C ASP A 57 -5.10 -5.48 -14.58
N SER A 58 -6.15 -5.32 -13.77
CA SER A 58 -7.44 -4.77 -14.18
C SER A 58 -7.95 -3.73 -13.17
N PRO A 59 -8.58 -2.63 -13.62
CA PRO A 59 -9.25 -1.68 -12.73
C PRO A 59 -10.51 -2.24 -12.05
N THR A 60 -11.02 -3.39 -12.51
CA THR A 60 -12.25 -4.00 -11.96
C THR A 60 -12.00 -4.98 -10.81
N ASP A 61 -10.77 -5.41 -10.58
CA ASP A 61 -10.43 -6.46 -9.61
C ASP A 61 -9.78 -5.89 -8.34
N VAL A 62 -10.42 -4.88 -7.76
CA VAL A 62 -9.90 -4.14 -6.60
C VAL A 62 -10.81 -4.35 -5.39
N SER A 63 -10.67 -5.51 -4.75
CA SER A 63 -11.22 -5.72 -3.41
C SER A 63 -10.26 -5.19 -2.35
N LYS A 64 -10.77 -4.73 -1.19
CA LYS A 64 -9.94 -4.34 -0.03
C LYS A 64 -8.91 -5.44 0.33
N ASP A 65 -9.34 -6.69 0.23
CA ASP A 65 -8.52 -7.88 0.44
C ASP A 65 -7.36 -8.03 -0.56
N HIS A 66 -7.60 -7.73 -1.84
CA HIS A 66 -6.54 -7.75 -2.86
C HIS A 66 -5.42 -6.77 -2.49
N LEU A 67 -5.80 -5.58 -2.04
CA LEU A 67 -4.88 -4.51 -1.69
C LEU A 67 -4.11 -4.79 -0.42
N LEU A 68 -4.78 -5.31 0.61
CA LEU A 68 -4.14 -5.74 1.83
C LEU A 68 -3.07 -6.79 1.52
N ARG A 69 -3.38 -7.79 0.68
CA ARG A 69 -2.40 -8.82 0.28
C ARG A 69 -1.18 -8.23 -0.43
N LYS A 70 -1.39 -7.27 -1.32
CA LYS A 70 -0.30 -6.61 -2.04
C LYS A 70 0.55 -5.72 -1.13
N HIS A 71 -0.07 -4.98 -0.21
CA HIS A 71 0.61 -4.24 0.84
C HIS A 71 1.47 -5.14 1.72
N VAL A 72 0.91 -6.24 2.22
CA VAL A 72 1.63 -7.23 3.02
C VAL A 72 2.83 -7.78 2.24
N SER A 73 2.62 -8.19 0.99
CA SER A 73 3.69 -8.72 0.12
C SER A 73 4.81 -7.70 -0.09
N ALA A 74 4.45 -6.42 -0.29
CA ALA A 74 5.42 -5.34 -0.43
C ALA A 74 6.26 -5.11 0.81
N LEU A 75 5.63 -5.09 1.98
CA LEU A 75 6.32 -4.90 3.25
C LEU A 75 7.26 -6.07 3.52
N LEU A 76 6.83 -7.31 3.24
CA LEU A 76 7.68 -8.48 3.34
C LEU A 76 8.89 -8.38 2.41
N LYS A 77 8.70 -7.94 1.16
CA LYS A 77 9.82 -7.73 0.23
C LYS A 77 10.77 -6.61 0.71
N LYS A 78 10.22 -5.49 1.20
CA LYS A 78 10.99 -4.33 1.69
C LYS A 78 11.83 -4.66 2.91
N TYR A 79 11.28 -5.45 3.83
CA TYR A 79 11.93 -5.78 5.11
C TYR A 79 12.53 -7.20 5.13
N ASN A 80 12.67 -7.87 3.99
CA ASN A 80 13.25 -9.21 3.88
C ASN A 80 12.54 -10.26 4.77
N GLY A 81 11.22 -10.22 4.79
CA GLY A 81 10.34 -11.18 5.45
C GLY A 81 10.04 -10.86 6.92
N TYR A 82 9.66 -11.92 7.64
CA TYR A 82 9.36 -11.86 9.06
C TYR A 82 10.64 -11.93 9.91
N SER A 83 10.53 -11.39 11.12
CA SER A 83 11.49 -11.56 12.20
C SER A 83 11.17 -12.83 13.01
N THR A 84 12.03 -13.16 13.97
CA THR A 84 11.79 -14.21 14.96
C THR A 84 10.98 -13.72 16.18
N ASN A 85 10.69 -12.41 16.25
CA ASN A 85 9.97 -11.80 17.35
C ASN A 85 8.49 -11.60 16.98
N ASN A 86 7.62 -11.67 17.98
CA ASN A 86 6.21 -11.36 17.83
C ASN A 86 5.97 -9.86 17.62
N CYS A 87 4.84 -9.55 17.00
CA CYS A 87 4.30 -8.21 16.88
C CYS A 87 4.07 -7.60 18.27
N GLN A 88 4.47 -6.34 18.45
CA GLN A 88 4.27 -5.60 19.70
C GLN A 88 2.92 -4.87 19.77
N PHE A 89 2.05 -5.06 18.77
CA PHE A 89 0.69 -4.51 18.82
C PHE A 89 -0.15 -5.33 19.80
N ALA A 90 -0.99 -4.66 20.59
CA ALA A 90 -1.84 -5.31 21.60
C ALA A 90 -2.67 -6.45 20.97
N ASP A 91 -2.70 -7.59 21.64
CA ASP A 91 -3.45 -8.79 21.23
C ASP A 91 -3.10 -9.36 19.84
N CYS A 92 -1.91 -9.04 19.31
CA CYS A 92 -1.42 -9.59 18.05
C CYS A 92 -0.37 -10.68 18.28
N ASN A 93 -0.66 -11.91 17.86
CA ASN A 93 0.24 -13.07 17.97
C ASN A 93 1.04 -13.36 16.68
N GLU A 94 0.99 -12.46 15.70
CA GLU A 94 1.72 -12.60 14.43
C GLU A 94 3.20 -12.24 14.59
N LEU A 95 4.05 -12.76 13.70
CA LEU A 95 5.46 -12.36 13.66
C LEU A 95 5.62 -10.92 13.15
N ALA A 96 6.51 -10.17 13.78
CA ALA A 96 6.88 -8.84 13.31
C ALA A 96 7.69 -8.90 12.01
N LEU A 97 7.70 -7.82 11.22
CA LEU A 97 8.60 -7.65 10.09
C LEU A 97 10.07 -7.54 10.57
N LYS A 98 11.04 -8.00 9.77
CA LYS A 98 12.46 -7.89 10.13
C LYS A 98 12.85 -6.43 10.36
N GLY A 99 13.48 -6.14 11.51
CA GLY A 99 13.90 -4.78 11.88
C GLY A 99 12.74 -3.84 12.21
N LYS A 100 11.53 -4.36 12.47
CA LYS A 100 10.35 -3.59 12.91
C LYS A 100 9.70 -4.25 14.11
N ALA A 101 8.94 -3.47 14.85
CA ALA A 101 8.18 -3.92 16.02
C ALA A 101 6.82 -4.56 15.66
N PHE A 102 6.34 -4.38 14.43
CA PHE A 102 4.98 -4.74 14.03
C PHE A 102 4.96 -5.74 12.88
N CYS A 103 3.92 -6.59 12.85
CA CYS A 103 3.59 -7.41 11.69
C CYS A 103 3.08 -6.53 10.54
N PRO A 104 3.01 -7.04 9.30
CA PRO A 104 2.54 -6.27 8.15
C PRO A 104 1.16 -5.64 8.38
N ARG A 105 0.19 -6.40 8.90
CA ARG A 105 -1.19 -5.91 9.13
C ARG A 105 -1.21 -4.78 10.15
N CYS A 106 -0.62 -4.97 11.33
CA CYS A 106 -0.59 -3.94 12.37
C CYS A 106 0.21 -2.71 11.94
N LEU A 107 1.25 -2.86 11.12
CA LEU A 107 1.98 -1.72 10.58
C LEU A 107 1.12 -0.90 9.61
N ILE A 108 0.38 -1.58 8.73
CA ILE A 108 -0.59 -0.97 7.81
C ILE A 108 -1.70 -0.25 8.59
N THR A 109 -2.27 -0.88 9.61
CA THR A 109 -3.31 -0.26 10.47
C THR A 109 -2.77 0.90 11.28
N LYS A 110 -1.55 0.83 11.84
CA LYS A 110 -0.89 1.96 12.51
C LYS A 110 -0.60 3.12 11.56
N GLN A 111 -0.42 2.82 10.28
CA GLN A 111 -0.32 3.79 9.19
C GLN A 111 -1.71 4.22 8.67
N GLY A 112 -2.80 3.79 9.30
CA GLY A 112 -4.15 4.25 9.00
C GLY A 112 -4.81 3.59 7.79
N VAL A 113 -4.11 2.86 6.94
CA VAL A 113 -4.56 2.40 5.60
C VAL A 113 -5.92 1.65 5.57
N TYR A 114 -6.44 1.11 6.70
CA TYR A 114 -7.73 0.40 6.76
C TYR A 114 -8.48 0.56 8.09
N GLU A 115 -8.86 1.79 8.46
CA GLU A 115 -10.03 1.98 9.35
C GLU A 115 -11.32 2.14 8.55
#